data_AF-T1IKT1-F1
#
_entry.id   AF-T1IKT1-F1
#
_cell.length_a   1.000
_cell.length_b   1.000
_cell.length_c   1.000
_cell.angle_alpha   90.00
_cell.angle_beta   90.00
_cell.angle_gamma   90.00
#
_symmetry.space_group_name_H-M   'P 1'
#
loop_
_entity.id
_entity.type
_entity.pdbx_description
1 polymer ?
#
loop_
_entity_poly.entity_id
_entity_poly.type
_entity_poly.pdbx_seq_one_letter_code
_entity_poly.pdbx_strand_id
1 'polypeptide(L)' 'MSAKSKKRFDKNRQQIDFSPGDLVYLRKPNRKVGLSEKLLPQYSGPWEIVMKTAPNNYQITNHSRKKMDIINVEH' A
#
# COMPACT_ATOMS: atom_id res chain seq x y z
N MET A 1 -2.18 -20.43 -15.01
CA MET A 1 -3.25 -19.86 -14.15
C MET A 1 -4.57 -19.96 -14.90
N SER A 2 -5.57 -20.67 -14.37
CA SER A 2 -6.87 -20.82 -15.03
C SER A 2 -7.67 -19.51 -14.99
N ALA A 3 -8.29 -19.09 -16.09
CA ALA A 3 -9.06 -17.84 -16.17
C ALA A 3 -10.16 -17.72 -15.09
N LYS A 4 -10.69 -18.87 -14.61
CA LYS A 4 -11.67 -18.92 -13.51
C LYS A 4 -11.09 -18.45 -12.16
N SER A 5 -9.83 -18.75 -11.86
CA SER A 5 -9.23 -18.34 -10.57
C SER A 5 -8.95 -16.84 -10.54
N LYS A 6 -8.51 -16.27 -11.67
CA LYS A 6 -8.30 -14.82 -11.82
C LYS A 6 -9.59 -14.03 -11.60
N LYS A 7 -10.70 -14.44 -12.25
CA LYS A 7 -11.99 -13.76 -12.11
C LYS A 7 -12.53 -13.77 -10.67
N ARG A 8 -12.28 -14.85 -9.91
CA ARG A 8 -12.69 -14.93 -8.49
C ARG A 8 -11.84 -14.01 -7.61
N PHE A 9 -10.54 -13.94 -7.86
CA PHE A 9 -9.62 -13.09 -7.12
C PHE A 9 -9.89 -11.59 -7.39
N ASP A 10 -10.12 -11.24 -8.66
CA ASP A 10 -10.35 -9.86 -9.08
C ASP A 10 -11.79 -9.36 -8.78
N LYS A 11 -12.70 -10.21 -8.27
CA LYS A 11 -14.14 -9.90 -8.14
C LYS A 11 -14.43 -8.69 -7.25
N ASN A 12 -13.66 -8.53 -6.17
CA ASN A 12 -13.85 -7.46 -5.19
C ASN A 12 -12.78 -6.36 -5.31
N ARG A 13 -11.93 -6.42 -6.36
CA ARG A 13 -10.85 -5.45 -6.52
C ARG A 13 -11.40 -4.10 -6.94
N GLN A 14 -11.10 -3.07 -6.15
CA GLN A 14 -11.43 -1.70 -6.50
C GLN A 14 -10.22 -1.05 -7.16
N GLN A 15 -10.33 -0.68 -8.44
CA GLN A 15 -9.29 0.10 -9.12
C GLN A 15 -9.34 1.54 -8.59
N ILE A 16 -8.51 1.82 -7.59
CA ILE A 16 -8.29 3.16 -7.05
C ILE A 16 -6.98 3.67 -7.61
N ASP A 17 -7.05 4.71 -8.44
CA ASP A 17 -5.87 5.41 -8.91
C ASP A 17 -5.56 6.60 -7.99
N PHE A 18 -4.26 6.79 -7.75
CA PHE A 18 -3.76 7.91 -6.97
C PHE A 18 -2.93 8.85 -7.84
N SER A 19 -2.95 10.14 -7.49
CA SER A 19 -2.20 11.18 -8.17
C SER A 19 -0.97 11.60 -7.35
N PRO A 20 0.10 12.09 -8.01
CA PRO A 20 1.19 12.76 -7.31
C PRO A 20 0.67 13.90 -6.41
N GLY A 21 1.17 13.96 -5.18
CA GLY A 21 0.72 14.90 -4.14
C GLY A 21 -0.34 14.34 -3.18
N ASP A 22 -0.96 13.20 -3.50
CA ASP A 22 -1.95 12.59 -2.62
C ASP A 22 -1.30 12.04 -1.34
N LEU A 23 -1.97 12.29 -0.20
CA LEU A 23 -1.57 11.76 1.09
C LEU A 23 -2.23 10.41 1.36
N VAL A 24 -1.42 9.37 1.53
CA VAL A 24 -1.85 7.99 1.74
C VAL A 24 -1.29 7.38 3.02
N TYR A 25 -2.03 6.43 3.57
CA TYR A 25 -1.58 5.61 4.68
C TYR A 25 -1.06 4.26 4.17
N LEU A 26 0.15 3.89 4.60
CA LEU A 26 0.74 2.60 4.27
C LEU A 26 0.38 1.57 5.33
N ARG A 27 -0.32 0.51 4.93
CA ARG A 27 -0.58 -0.65 5.79
C ARG A 27 0.73 -1.38 6.09
N LYS A 28 1.00 -1.64 7.36
CA LYS A 28 2.17 -2.40 7.82
C LYS A 28 1.72 -3.60 8.64
N PRO A 29 1.99 -4.84 8.18
CA PRO A 29 1.80 -6.02 9.02
C PRO A 29 2.92 -6.05 10.08
N ASN A 30 2.75 -5.26 11.14
CA ASN A 30 3.69 -5.16 12.25
C ASN A 30 3.54 -6.38 13.17
N ARG A 31 4.19 -7.48 12.81
CA ARG A 31 4.23 -8.70 13.63
C ARG A 31 5.60 -8.87 14.28
N LYS A 32 5.62 -9.01 15.61
CA LYS A 32 6.82 -9.43 16.35
C LYS A 32 6.50 -10.69 17.16
N VAL A 33 7.30 -11.74 16.95
CA VAL A 33 7.13 -13.03 17.64
C VAL A 33 7.19 -12.82 19.16
N GLY A 34 6.25 -13.42 19.90
CA GLY A 34 6.19 -13.33 21.35
C GLY A 34 5.56 -12.06 21.93
N LEU A 35 5.10 -11.12 21.08
CA LEU A 35 4.33 -9.94 21.52
C LEU A 35 2.91 -9.97 20.95
N SER A 36 1.98 -9.35 21.69
CA SER A 36 0.61 -9.20 21.21
C SER A 36 0.54 -8.10 20.15
N GLU A 37 -0.22 -8.36 19.09
CA GLU A 37 -0.53 -7.36 18.05
C GLU A 37 -1.66 -6.41 18.45
N LYS A 38 -2.31 -6.65 19.61
CA LYS A 38 -3.45 -5.86 20.07
C LYS A 38 -3.05 -4.38 20.24
N LEU A 39 -3.89 -3.50 19.72
CA LEU A 39 -3.73 -2.04 19.76
C LEU A 39 -2.48 -1.50 19.02
N LEU A 40 -1.78 -2.32 18.23
CA LEU A 40 -0.70 -1.81 17.38
C LEU A 40 -1.28 -1.01 16.19
N PRO A 41 -0.63 0.11 15.81
CA PRO A 41 -0.98 0.82 14.59
C PRO A 41 -0.82 -0.08 13.36
N GLN A 42 -1.92 -0.32 12.65
CA GLN A 42 -1.95 -1.10 11.41
C GLN A 42 -1.42 -0.33 10.20
N TYR A 43 -1.38 0.99 10.31
CA TYR A 43 -0.99 1.90 9.24
C TYR A 43 0.12 2.83 9.72
N SER A 44 0.93 3.29 8.78
CA SER A 44 1.92 4.34 8.99
C SER A 44 1.75 5.43 7.94
N GLY A 45 1.98 6.68 8.30
CA GLY A 45 1.78 7.81 7.40
C GLY A 45 1.19 9.01 8.14
N PRO A 46 1.00 10.14 7.46
CA PRO A 46 0.80 10.25 6.01
C PRO A 46 2.08 10.12 5.18
N TRP A 47 1.96 9.48 4.03
CA TRP A 47 2.96 9.43 2.97
C TRP A 47 2.43 10.18 1.77
N GLU A 48 3.30 10.85 1.03
CA GLU A 48 2.92 11.52 -0.20
C GLU A 48 3.31 10.66 -1.40
N ILE A 49 2.43 10.59 -2.40
CA ILE A 49 2.74 9.94 -3.66
C ILE A 49 3.59 10.89 -4.51
N VAL A 50 4.74 10.39 -4.93
CA VAL A 50 5.67 11.13 -5.79
C VAL A 50 5.33 10.89 -7.26
N MET A 51 5.16 9.63 -7.64
CA MET A 51 4.84 9.25 -9.01
C MET A 51 4.33 7.80 -9.11
N LYS A 52 3.63 7.51 -10.21
CA LYS A 52 3.23 6.16 -10.57
C LYS A 52 4.34 5.50 -11.41
N THR A 53 4.94 4.43 -10.91
CA THR A 53 6.03 3.71 -11.59
C THR A 53 5.50 2.61 -12.51
N ALA A 54 4.36 2.01 -12.15
CA ALA A 54 3.68 0.98 -12.94
C ALA A 54 2.16 1.05 -12.69
N PRO A 55 1.31 0.29 -13.42
CA PRO A 55 -0.15 0.31 -13.23
C PRO A 55 -0.58 0.14 -11.77
N ASN A 56 0.16 -0.64 -10.98
CA ASN A 56 -0.13 -0.92 -9.58
C ASN A 56 0.98 -0.52 -8.60
N ASN A 57 2.04 0.15 -9.08
CA ASN A 57 3.19 0.51 -8.25
C ASN A 57 3.33 2.02 -8.18
N TYR A 58 3.45 2.54 -6.97
CA TYR A 58 3.59 3.95 -6.69
C TYR A 58 4.84 4.19 -5.85
N GLN A 59 5.58 5.23 -6.20
CA GLN A 59 6.67 5.72 -5.38
C GLN A 59 6.10 6.70 -4.36
N ILE A 60 6.42 6.47 -3.09
CA ILE A 60 5.97 7.31 -1.98
C ILE A 60 7.15 7.92 -1.24
N THR A 61 6.92 9.06 -0.61
CA THR A 61 7.91 9.75 0.22
C THR A 61 7.32 10.17 1.56
N ASN A 62 8.18 10.22 2.58
CA ASN A 62 7.85 10.84 3.85
C ASN A 62 8.59 12.17 4.01
N HIS A 63 7.82 13.25 4.11
CA HIS A 63 8.31 14.61 4.32
C HIS A 63 9.29 14.74 5.50
N SER A 64 9.07 14.00 6.59
CA SER A 64 9.87 14.10 7.80
C SER A 64 11.20 13.35 7.73
N ARG A 65 11.32 12.29 6.92
CA ARG A 65 12.48 11.38 6.95
C ARG A 65 13.25 11.26 5.64
N LYS A 66 12.88 12.00 4.58
CA LYS A 66 13.44 11.88 3.22
C LYS A 66 13.57 10.41 2.76
N LYS A 67 12.67 9.54 3.22
CA LYS A 67 12.67 8.13 2.82
C LYS A 67 11.75 8.00 1.61
N MET A 68 12.29 7.43 0.54
CA MET A 68 11.53 7.00 -0.63
C MET A 68 11.33 5.49 -0.61
N ASP A 69 10.16 5.03 -1.02
CA ASP A 69 9.84 3.60 -1.14
C ASP A 69 8.91 3.37 -2.34
N ILE A 70 8.98 2.19 -2.95
CA ILE A 70 8.09 1.79 -4.06
C ILE A 70 7.13 0.74 -3.55
N ILE A 71 5.84 1.02 -3.64
CA ILE A 71 4.80 0.21 -3.01
C ILE A 71 3.76 -0.22 -4.03
N ASN A 72 3.33 -1.47 -3.89
CA ASN A 72 2.22 -2.03 -4.65
C ASN A 72 0.89 -1.71 -3.97
N VAL A 73 -0.08 -1.23 -4.73
CA VAL A 73 -1.43 -1.01 -4.22
C VAL A 73 -2.21 -2.32 -4.32
N GLU A 74 -2.58 -2.89 -3.19
CA GLU A 74 -3.48 -4.03 -3.20
C GLU A 74 -4.92 -3.52 -3.41
N HIS A 75 -5.43 -3.68 -4.63
CA HIS A 75 -6.85 -3.55 -4.94
C HIS A 75 -7.65 -4.74 -4.41
#